data_AF-A0A6V7RWX9-F1
#
_entry.id   AF-A0A6V7RWX9-F1
#
_cell.length_a   1.000
_cell.length_b   1.000
_cell.length_c   1.000
_cell.angle_alpha   90.00
_cell.angle_beta   90.00
_cell.angle_gamma   90.00
#
_symmetry.space_group_name_H-M   'P 1'
#
loop_
_entity.id
_entity.type
_entity.pdbx_description
1 polymer ?
#
loop_
_entity_poly.entity_id
_entity_poly.type
_entity_poly.pdbx_seq_one_letter_code
_entity_poly.pdbx_strand_id
1 'polypeptide(L)'
;MTLQHTFRKAFVKYKLGRIWWRAYSNSATSLVSHKEIEVYKYSCLVPYKNDNILPFEDNIYEDKYSHVFSENNVEIESNLVYLYKLLINSRSIEQIRLQIHNSFCAYEKNFINDVKNINWSLYIPFSNIYIEPQISITSIKSRLYHTCMLKNIILNVIKRQQQIYIEKNGDQNIFLKKKKINPHKLPPLKINVLFKYNELSIYINISNDLNKRIYEAYKSKHSLKGTIVASAAFKINLAKYINPTKNLYIIDPFCNDGTLIIELISILLSIPNGSPSISYPILTFPIHSPSCFYSVLNEINMNRNENLNKVYFLGMDENKNSIRQANENMKKMIETMPVNINEEKGNKDSTLSFIKWELCDEKESENNNSCNEYNKITDESNEKPFKKGEISSPIDISLINSQELDKIFQNDSYAENDNNKENGCNTFLMKNIKFCFLNFQKINSITENCILITNILNQEKKKIMKFEKLLLRSDILNAYVFAPEQYKEKTQLKFKIILRFISNGKNIIFLQLFNKPQKNIYDDMDDLEDY
;
A
#
# COMPACT_ATOMS: atom_id res chain seq x y z
N MET A 1 -6.51 -23.57 -41.08
CA MET A 1 -7.68 -24.21 -40.45
C MET A 1 -7.80 -23.71 -39.01
N THR A 2 -8.12 -22.45 -38.68
CA THR A 2 -9.36 -21.67 -38.87
C THR A 2 -10.64 -22.33 -38.34
N LEU A 3 -10.83 -22.33 -37.01
CA LEU A 3 -12.07 -21.97 -36.30
C LEU A 3 -11.90 -22.33 -34.80
N GLN A 4 -11.56 -21.37 -33.93
CA GLN A 4 -11.84 -21.50 -32.48
C GLN A 4 -11.68 -20.20 -31.67
N HIS A 5 -11.30 -19.08 -32.28
CA HIS A 5 -10.98 -17.84 -31.55
C HIS A 5 -12.09 -16.78 -31.48
N THR A 6 -13.32 -17.07 -31.89
CA THR A 6 -14.40 -16.06 -32.00
C THR A 6 -15.59 -16.21 -31.05
N PHE A 7 -15.63 -17.20 -30.15
CA PHE A 7 -16.82 -17.43 -29.31
C PHE A 7 -16.86 -16.75 -27.93
N ARG A 8 -15.78 -16.10 -27.47
CA ARG A 8 -15.77 -15.42 -26.15
C ARG A 8 -16.16 -13.92 -26.16
N LYS A 9 -16.30 -13.29 -27.33
CA LYS A 9 -16.72 -11.86 -27.42
C LYS A 9 -18.22 -11.66 -27.63
N ALA A 10 -19.00 -12.72 -27.88
CA ALA A 10 -20.44 -12.62 -28.16
C ALA A 10 -21.34 -12.76 -26.92
N PHE A 11 -20.86 -13.36 -25.82
CA PHE A 11 -21.71 -13.64 -24.65
C PHE A 11 -21.88 -12.47 -23.66
N VAL A 12 -21.18 -11.35 -23.85
CA VAL A 12 -21.28 -10.16 -22.96
C VAL A 12 -22.29 -9.12 -23.49
N LYS A 13 -22.74 -9.22 -24.75
CA LYS A 13 -23.65 -8.23 -25.36
C LYS A 13 -25.14 -8.55 -25.30
N TYR A 14 -25.55 -9.75 -24.86
CA TYR A 14 -26.96 -10.17 -24.90
C TYR A 14 -27.72 -10.19 -23.57
N LYS A 15 -27.08 -9.79 -22.45
CA LYS A 15 -27.73 -9.75 -21.12
C LYS A 15 -28.10 -8.34 -20.63
N LEU A 16 -27.71 -7.29 -21.34
CA LEU A 16 -27.98 -5.88 -20.98
C LEU A 16 -29.33 -5.36 -21.51
N GLY A 17 -29.98 -6.07 -22.43
CA GLY A 17 -31.25 -5.63 -23.04
C GLY A 17 -32.54 -6.08 -22.30
N ARG A 18 -32.46 -6.89 -21.24
CA ARG A 18 -33.66 -7.41 -20.53
C ARG A 18 -33.84 -6.93 -19.09
N ILE A 19 -32.92 -6.13 -18.55
CA ILE A 19 -33.03 -5.59 -17.18
C ILE A 19 -33.76 -4.23 -17.19
N TRP A 20 -33.80 -3.53 -18.32
CA TRP A 20 -34.38 -2.19 -18.44
C TRP A 20 -35.91 -2.14 -18.68
N TRP A 21 -36.62 -3.28 -18.66
CA TRP A 21 -38.07 -3.32 -18.94
C TRP A 21 -38.94 -4.03 -17.90
N ARG A 22 -38.40 -4.40 -16.74
CA ARG A 22 -39.17 -4.99 -15.62
C ARG A 22 -39.35 -4.11 -14.39
N ALA A 23 -38.86 -2.86 -14.41
CA ALA A 23 -39.02 -1.93 -13.31
C ALA A 23 -40.30 -1.06 -13.39
N TYR A 24 -41.12 -1.23 -14.43
CA TYR A 24 -42.37 -0.47 -14.61
C TYR A 24 -43.51 -1.37 -15.08
N SER A 25 -43.98 -2.26 -14.21
CA SER A 25 -45.36 -2.75 -14.28
C SER A 25 -45.73 -3.59 -13.05
N ASN A 26 -46.82 -3.16 -12.40
CA ASN A 26 -47.69 -3.90 -11.48
C ASN A 26 -47.30 -3.98 -10.00
N SER A 27 -47.77 -2.96 -9.28
CA SER A 27 -48.65 -3.08 -8.12
C SER A 27 -48.95 -4.51 -7.61
N ALA A 28 -48.37 -4.86 -6.48
CA ALA A 28 -49.00 -5.73 -5.49
C ALA A 28 -48.45 -5.40 -4.10
N THR A 29 -49.37 -5.12 -3.20
CA THR A 29 -49.25 -4.78 -1.78
C THR A 29 -48.27 -5.66 -0.99
N SER A 30 -47.21 -5.08 -0.44
CA SER A 30 -46.61 -5.55 0.82
C SER A 30 -45.97 -4.38 1.59
N LEU A 31 -46.49 -4.12 2.79
CA LEU A 31 -45.95 -3.20 3.79
C LEU A 31 -44.61 -3.74 4.35
N VAL A 32 -43.54 -3.59 3.59
CA VAL A 32 -42.17 -3.56 4.11
C VAL A 32 -41.51 -2.38 3.41
N SER A 33 -41.17 -1.34 4.18
CA SER A 33 -40.45 -0.19 3.66
C SER A 33 -39.10 -0.65 3.12
N HIS A 34 -39.02 -0.85 1.80
CA HIS A 34 -37.75 -0.94 1.10
C HIS A 34 -37.05 0.40 1.30
N LYS A 35 -36.18 0.49 2.30
CA LYS A 35 -35.20 1.57 2.39
C LYS A 35 -34.38 1.49 1.11
N GLU A 36 -34.53 2.48 0.24
CA GLU A 36 -33.65 2.67 -0.91
C GLU A 36 -32.20 2.63 -0.38
N ILE A 37 -31.40 1.72 -0.95
CA ILE A 37 -30.01 1.58 -0.57
C ILE A 37 -29.30 2.83 -1.10
N GLU A 38 -28.86 3.70 -0.19
CA GLU A 38 -28.09 4.89 -0.56
C GLU A 38 -26.78 4.47 -1.24
N VAL A 39 -26.58 4.94 -2.46
CA VAL A 39 -25.40 4.66 -3.28
C VAL A 39 -24.54 5.91 -3.43
N TYR A 40 -23.24 5.70 -3.46
CA TYR A 40 -22.21 6.71 -3.56
C TYR A 40 -21.34 6.42 -4.76
N LYS A 41 -21.10 7.43 -5.57
CA LYS A 41 -20.14 7.35 -6.67
C LYS A 41 -18.77 7.83 -6.21
N TYR A 42 -17.73 7.06 -6.46
CA TYR A 42 -16.36 7.42 -6.09
C TYR A 42 -15.33 6.90 -7.10
N SER A 43 -14.18 7.55 -7.13
CA SER A 43 -13.03 7.21 -7.95
C SER A 43 -11.92 6.67 -7.05
N CYS A 44 -11.47 5.46 -7.34
CA CYS A 44 -10.28 4.86 -6.74
C CYS A 44 -9.08 5.14 -7.65
N LEU A 45 -8.06 5.83 -7.14
CA LEU A 45 -6.78 6.00 -7.83
C LEU A 45 -5.95 4.73 -7.69
N VAL A 46 -5.32 4.31 -8.79
CA VAL A 46 -4.53 3.08 -8.87
C VAL A 46 -3.20 3.33 -9.62
N PRO A 47 -2.12 2.59 -9.32
CA PRO A 47 -0.78 2.90 -9.83
C PRO A 47 -0.46 2.36 -11.22
N TYR A 48 -1.34 1.55 -11.81
CA TYR A 48 -1.07 0.81 -13.06
C TYR A 48 -1.81 1.41 -14.26
N LYS A 49 -1.25 1.17 -15.45
CA LYS A 49 -1.78 1.70 -16.72
C LYS A 49 -2.44 0.57 -17.53
N ASN A 50 -3.77 0.62 -17.72
CA ASN A 50 -4.55 -0.27 -18.59
C ASN A 50 -4.54 -1.79 -18.28
N ASP A 51 -3.82 -2.24 -17.26
CA ASP A 51 -3.79 -3.64 -16.85
C ASP A 51 -4.88 -3.89 -15.80
N ASN A 52 -5.89 -4.70 -16.11
CA ASN A 52 -6.91 -5.12 -15.14
C ASN A 52 -6.24 -5.94 -14.02
N ILE A 53 -5.71 -5.28 -12.98
CA ILE A 53 -5.10 -5.91 -11.80
C ILE A 53 -6.12 -6.11 -10.68
N LEU A 54 -7.19 -5.31 -10.62
CA LEU A 54 -8.25 -5.50 -9.61
C LEU A 54 -8.89 -6.89 -9.59
N PRO A 55 -9.08 -7.60 -10.73
CA PRO A 55 -9.58 -8.97 -10.72
C PRO A 55 -8.65 -9.98 -10.04
N PHE A 56 -7.46 -9.57 -9.57
CA PHE A 56 -6.52 -10.42 -8.84
C PHE A 56 -6.54 -10.13 -7.33
N GLU A 57 -7.20 -9.06 -6.89
CA GLU A 57 -7.64 -8.88 -5.50
C GLU A 57 -8.96 -9.65 -5.31
N ASP A 58 -8.89 -10.98 -5.45
CA ASP A 58 -10.03 -11.88 -5.33
C ASP A 58 -10.79 -11.59 -4.02
N ASN A 59 -12.12 -11.51 -4.11
CA ASN A 59 -13.07 -11.21 -3.01
C ASN A 59 -13.16 -9.75 -2.52
N ILE A 60 -12.32 -8.83 -3.01
CA ILE A 60 -12.46 -7.40 -2.68
C ILE A 60 -13.40 -6.69 -3.65
N TYR A 61 -13.39 -7.09 -4.93
CA TYR A 61 -14.27 -6.52 -5.93
C TYR A 61 -15.56 -7.34 -6.07
N GLU A 62 -16.68 -6.80 -5.58
CA GLU A 62 -17.97 -7.50 -5.60
C GLU A 62 -18.69 -7.25 -6.94
N ASP A 63 -18.91 -8.31 -7.72
CA ASP A 63 -19.54 -8.29 -9.05
C ASP A 63 -20.91 -7.60 -9.13
N LYS A 64 -21.58 -7.40 -7.99
CA LYS A 64 -22.88 -6.74 -7.93
C LYS A 64 -22.81 -5.22 -8.12
N TYR A 65 -21.63 -4.62 -7.98
CA TYR A 65 -21.41 -3.19 -8.23
C TYR A 65 -20.76 -2.96 -9.60
N SER A 66 -20.99 -1.77 -10.16
CA SER A 66 -20.37 -1.38 -11.43
C SER A 66 -18.96 -0.86 -11.19
N HIS A 67 -17.99 -1.38 -11.94
CA HIS A 67 -16.59 -0.90 -11.97
C HIS A 67 -16.23 -0.45 -13.38
N VAL A 68 -15.97 0.86 -13.54
CA VAL A 68 -15.54 1.43 -14.82
C VAL A 68 -14.06 1.77 -14.72
N PHE A 69 -13.24 1.04 -15.47
CA PHE A 69 -11.79 1.18 -15.48
C PHE A 69 -11.37 2.27 -16.48
N SER A 70 -10.49 3.16 -16.04
CA SER A 70 -9.75 4.08 -16.92
C SER A 70 -8.25 3.98 -16.64
N GLU A 71 -7.42 4.78 -17.33
CA GLU A 71 -5.96 4.59 -17.35
C GLU A 71 -5.33 4.48 -15.95
N ASN A 72 -5.73 5.32 -14.99
CA ASN A 72 -5.17 5.35 -13.62
C ASN A 72 -6.25 5.43 -12.53
N ASN A 73 -7.51 5.13 -12.89
CA ASN A 73 -8.61 5.18 -11.93
C ASN A 73 -9.64 4.10 -12.20
N VAL A 74 -10.45 3.85 -11.18
CA VAL A 74 -11.59 2.93 -11.23
C VAL A 74 -12.76 3.70 -10.64
N GLU A 75 -13.77 4.00 -11.46
CA GLU A 75 -15.02 4.59 -11.00
C GLU A 75 -15.96 3.48 -10.51
N ILE A 76 -16.51 3.68 -9.31
CA ILE A 76 -17.35 2.71 -8.62
C ILE A 76 -18.58 3.43 -8.09
N GLU A 77 -19.73 2.76 -8.15
CA GLU A 77 -20.97 3.20 -7.52
C GLU A 77 -21.47 2.11 -6.57
N SER A 78 -21.55 2.41 -5.28
CA SER A 78 -21.90 1.42 -4.26
C SER A 78 -22.42 2.02 -2.95
N ASN A 79 -22.85 1.16 -2.03
CA ASN A 79 -23.14 1.56 -0.65
C ASN A 79 -21.86 1.78 0.20
N LEU A 80 -22.05 2.29 1.43
CA LEU A 80 -20.96 2.54 2.39
C LEU A 80 -20.22 1.27 2.84
N VAL A 81 -20.92 0.14 2.96
CA VAL A 81 -20.31 -1.13 3.38
C VAL A 81 -19.20 -1.52 2.41
N TYR A 82 -19.50 -1.49 1.11
CA TYR A 82 -18.51 -1.82 0.09
C TYR A 82 -17.35 -0.82 0.02
N LEU A 83 -17.65 0.48 0.20
CA LEU A 83 -16.62 1.51 0.31
C LEU A 83 -15.68 1.24 1.49
N TYR A 84 -16.19 0.87 2.66
CA TYR A 84 -15.35 0.50 3.81
C TYR A 84 -14.55 -0.78 3.58
N LYS A 85 -15.11 -1.78 2.87
CA LYS A 85 -14.35 -2.96 2.45
C LYS A 85 -13.15 -2.59 1.59
N LEU A 86 -13.33 -1.73 0.60
CA LEU A 86 -12.23 -1.23 -0.24
C LEU A 86 -11.21 -0.45 0.59
N LEU A 87 -11.66 0.43 1.49
CA LEU A 87 -10.80 1.25 2.34
C LEU A 87 -9.89 0.41 3.25
N ILE A 88 -10.41 -0.69 3.79
CA ILE A 88 -9.68 -1.54 4.75
C ILE A 88 -8.87 -2.63 4.05
N ASN A 89 -9.42 -3.28 3.02
CA ASN A 89 -8.81 -4.48 2.46
C ASN A 89 -7.98 -4.22 1.20
N SER A 90 -8.30 -3.19 0.41
CA SER A 90 -7.59 -3.02 -0.86
C SER A 90 -6.14 -2.59 -0.65
N ARG A 91 -5.24 -3.26 -1.37
CA ARG A 91 -3.80 -3.00 -1.33
C ARG A 91 -3.30 -2.27 -2.56
N SER A 92 -4.04 -2.30 -3.67
CA SER A 92 -3.69 -1.64 -4.93
C SER A 92 -4.24 -0.22 -5.09
N ILE A 93 -5.24 0.18 -4.29
CA ILE A 93 -5.77 1.55 -4.32
C ILE A 93 -4.82 2.51 -3.60
N GLU A 94 -4.43 3.59 -4.27
CA GLU A 94 -3.62 4.68 -3.69
C GLU A 94 -4.49 5.68 -2.90
N GLN A 95 -5.71 5.94 -3.37
CA GLN A 95 -6.62 6.90 -2.77
C GLN A 95 -8.06 6.64 -3.23
N ILE A 96 -9.04 6.84 -2.35
CA ILE A 96 -10.46 6.84 -2.68
C ILE A 96 -11.00 8.27 -2.59
N ARG A 97 -11.66 8.71 -3.67
CA ARG A 97 -12.21 10.05 -3.82
C ARG A 97 -13.72 9.99 -4.09
N LEU A 98 -14.51 10.45 -3.14
CA LEU A 98 -15.97 10.53 -3.26
C LEU A 98 -16.36 11.62 -4.26
N GLN A 99 -17.14 11.28 -5.28
CA GLN A 99 -17.68 12.27 -6.21
C GLN A 99 -18.93 12.91 -5.60
N ILE A 100 -18.88 14.23 -5.37
CA ILE A 100 -20.01 14.96 -4.78
C ILE A 100 -20.79 15.78 -5.80
N HIS A 101 -20.20 16.02 -6.98
CA HIS A 101 -20.84 16.77 -8.06
C HIS A 101 -20.25 16.41 -9.42
N ASN A 102 -21.10 16.42 -10.44
CA ASN A 102 -20.73 16.30 -11.84
C ASN A 102 -21.65 17.15 -12.71
N SER A 103 -21.11 17.97 -13.60
CA SER A 103 -21.92 18.78 -14.53
C SER A 103 -21.11 19.25 -15.73
N PHE A 104 -21.80 19.69 -16.78
CA PHE A 104 -21.18 20.49 -17.84
C PHE A 104 -21.11 21.96 -17.37
N CYS A 105 -19.91 22.54 -17.36
CA CYS A 105 -19.66 23.85 -16.78
C CYS A 105 -18.62 24.64 -17.59
N ALA A 106 -19.12 25.45 -18.53
CA ALA A 106 -18.30 26.27 -19.43
C ALA A 106 -18.13 27.72 -18.97
N TYR A 107 -18.97 28.19 -18.05
CA TYR A 107 -19.07 29.60 -17.65
C TYR A 107 -19.07 29.75 -16.12
N GLU A 108 -18.51 30.85 -15.63
CA GLU A 108 -18.34 31.10 -14.19
C GLU A 108 -19.66 31.14 -13.43
N LYS A 109 -20.72 31.72 -14.01
CA LYS A 109 -22.06 31.75 -13.40
C LYS A 109 -22.60 30.34 -13.13
N ASN A 110 -22.39 29.41 -14.07
CA ASN A 110 -22.81 28.02 -13.90
C ASN A 110 -21.99 27.35 -12.80
N PHE A 111 -20.67 27.60 -12.76
CA PHE A 111 -19.80 27.08 -11.71
C PHE A 111 -20.22 27.54 -10.31
N ILE A 112 -20.50 28.83 -10.15
CA ILE A 112 -20.95 29.39 -8.86
C ILE A 112 -22.27 28.74 -8.44
N ASN A 113 -23.21 28.55 -9.37
CA ASN A 113 -24.50 27.92 -9.08
C ASN A 113 -24.33 26.45 -8.71
N ASP A 114 -23.54 25.70 -9.48
CA ASP A 114 -23.23 24.30 -9.22
C ASP A 114 -22.63 24.11 -7.82
N VAL A 115 -21.61 24.90 -7.48
CA VAL A 115 -20.92 24.82 -6.17
C VAL A 115 -21.84 25.24 -5.02
N LYS A 116 -22.75 26.20 -5.23
CA LYS A 116 -23.76 26.61 -4.23
C LYS A 116 -24.81 25.53 -3.97
N ASN A 117 -25.15 24.74 -4.98
CA ASN A 117 -26.18 23.70 -4.88
C ASN A 117 -25.69 22.44 -4.18
N ILE A 118 -24.37 22.26 -4.03
CA ILE A 118 -23.80 21.16 -3.25
C ILE A 118 -24.15 21.38 -1.77
N ASN A 119 -24.72 20.35 -1.14
CA ASN A 119 -24.95 20.34 0.31
C ASN A 119 -23.66 19.95 1.04
N TRP A 120 -22.78 20.93 1.25
CA TRP A 120 -21.48 20.72 1.89
C TRP A 120 -21.59 20.20 3.33
N SER A 121 -22.72 20.43 4.00
CA SER A 121 -22.95 19.98 5.39
C SER A 121 -23.04 18.45 5.54
N LEU A 122 -23.23 17.69 4.44
CA LEU A 122 -23.18 16.22 4.47
C LEU A 122 -21.75 15.69 4.55
N TYR A 123 -20.78 16.45 4.04
CA TYR A 123 -19.39 16.00 3.90
C TYR A 123 -18.44 16.72 4.85
N ILE A 124 -18.77 17.96 5.25
CA ILE A 124 -17.97 18.80 6.13
C ILE A 124 -18.67 18.89 7.49
N PRO A 125 -18.02 18.51 8.59
CA PRO A 125 -18.55 18.76 9.92
C PRO A 125 -18.41 20.24 10.26
N PHE A 126 -19.39 21.06 9.86
CA PHE A 126 -19.41 22.49 10.17
C PHE A 126 -19.36 22.77 11.67
N SER A 127 -18.49 23.68 12.09
CA SER A 127 -18.33 24.19 13.46
C SER A 127 -17.73 25.59 13.42
N ASN A 128 -17.75 26.38 14.50
CA ASN A 128 -17.11 27.72 14.53
C ASN A 128 -15.60 27.66 14.29
N ILE A 129 -14.97 26.51 14.55
CA ILE A 129 -13.58 26.28 14.22
C ILE A 129 -13.52 25.91 12.73
N TYR A 130 -13.34 26.94 11.89
CA TYR A 130 -13.14 26.74 10.47
C TYR A 130 -11.71 26.30 10.18
N ILE A 131 -11.57 25.07 9.67
CA ILE A 131 -10.32 24.60 9.08
C ILE A 131 -10.50 24.69 7.57
N GLU A 132 -9.69 25.53 6.94
CA GLU A 132 -9.78 25.76 5.50
C GLU A 132 -9.45 24.48 4.71
N PRO A 133 -10.33 24.05 3.78
CA PRO A 133 -10.06 22.88 2.96
C PRO A 133 -8.91 23.14 1.99
N GLN A 134 -8.08 22.12 1.79
CA GLN A 134 -7.07 22.09 0.75
C GLN A 134 -7.71 21.75 -0.59
N ILE A 135 -7.88 22.77 -1.43
CA ILE A 135 -8.49 22.61 -2.76
C ILE A 135 -7.40 22.54 -3.83
N SER A 136 -7.40 21.45 -4.59
CA SER A 136 -6.58 21.26 -5.79
C SER A 136 -7.48 21.28 -7.02
N ILE A 137 -7.16 22.14 -7.99
CA ILE A 137 -7.95 22.29 -9.23
C ILE A 137 -7.05 21.99 -10.42
N THR A 138 -7.52 21.11 -11.30
CA THR A 138 -6.88 20.81 -12.58
C THR A 138 -7.84 21.16 -13.70
N SER A 139 -7.40 21.97 -14.65
CA SER A 139 -8.19 22.35 -15.83
C SER A 139 -7.47 21.95 -17.10
N ILE A 140 -8.12 21.10 -17.90
CA ILE A 140 -7.60 20.54 -19.13
C ILE A 140 -8.55 20.91 -20.25
N LYS A 141 -8.06 21.69 -21.22
CA LYS A 141 -8.81 22.09 -22.43
C LYS A 141 -10.24 22.59 -22.11
N SER A 142 -10.36 23.42 -21.07
CA SER A 142 -11.64 23.95 -20.60
C SER A 142 -11.58 25.48 -20.53
N ARG A 143 -12.73 26.14 -20.73
CA ARG A 143 -12.84 27.61 -20.71
C ARG A 143 -12.52 28.20 -19.33
N LEU A 144 -12.89 27.49 -18.27
CA LEU A 144 -12.55 27.85 -16.90
C LEU A 144 -11.16 27.30 -16.54
N TYR A 145 -10.12 28.07 -16.80
CA TYR A 145 -8.72 27.68 -16.54
C TYR A 145 -8.07 28.46 -15.38
N HIS A 146 -8.67 29.56 -14.92
CA HIS A 146 -8.16 30.36 -13.80
C HIS A 146 -8.37 29.67 -12.45
N THR A 147 -7.51 28.71 -12.11
CA THR A 147 -7.65 27.83 -10.94
C THR A 147 -7.71 28.57 -9.60
N CYS A 148 -6.95 29.65 -9.40
CA CYS A 148 -6.99 30.43 -8.17
C CYS A 148 -8.37 31.09 -7.92
N MET A 149 -8.99 31.62 -8.98
CA MET A 149 -10.33 32.21 -8.89
C MET A 149 -11.37 31.16 -8.50
N LEU A 150 -11.35 30.01 -9.19
CA LEU A 150 -12.26 28.89 -8.91
C LEU A 150 -12.12 28.37 -7.48
N LYS A 151 -10.88 28.29 -6.98
CA LYS A 151 -10.58 27.94 -5.59
C LYS A 151 -11.24 28.90 -4.61
N ASN A 152 -11.09 30.21 -4.82
CA ASN A 152 -11.65 31.22 -3.93
C ASN A 152 -13.19 31.20 -3.93
N ILE A 153 -13.82 30.94 -5.07
CA ILE A 153 -15.28 30.77 -5.18
C ILE A 153 -15.74 29.61 -4.29
N ILE A 154 -15.10 28.43 -4.39
CA ILE A 154 -15.46 27.27 -3.57
C ILE A 154 -15.31 27.59 -2.08
N LEU A 155 -14.19 28.18 -1.67
CA LEU A 155 -13.94 28.56 -0.28
C LEU A 155 -15.02 29.50 0.26
N ASN A 156 -15.39 30.52 -0.51
CA ASN A 156 -16.39 31.50 -0.11
C ASN A 156 -17.79 30.87 0.03
N VAL A 157 -18.15 29.95 -0.87
CA VAL A 157 -19.42 29.22 -0.78
C VAL A 157 -19.46 28.32 0.45
N ILE A 158 -18.39 27.56 0.72
CA ILE A 158 -18.30 26.70 1.91
C ILE A 158 -18.41 27.53 3.20
N LYS A 159 -17.64 28.62 3.32
CA LYS A 159 -17.69 29.54 4.47
C LYS A 159 -19.11 30.09 4.70
N ARG A 160 -19.78 30.50 3.62
CA ARG A 160 -21.16 31.02 3.70
C ARG A 160 -22.16 29.95 4.13
N GLN A 161 -22.09 28.74 3.58
CA GLN A 161 -22.99 27.65 3.99
C GLN A 161 -22.76 27.24 5.45
N GLN A 162 -21.50 27.22 5.89
CA GLN A 162 -21.13 26.96 7.28
C GLN A 162 -21.73 28.00 8.22
N GLN A 163 -21.61 29.29 7.90
CA GLN A 163 -22.20 30.36 8.70
C GLN A 163 -23.71 30.19 8.84
N ILE A 164 -24.42 29.96 7.72
CA ILE A 164 -25.87 29.74 7.71
C ILE A 164 -26.25 28.49 8.53
N TYR A 165 -25.44 27.43 8.46
CA TYR A 165 -25.68 26.21 9.21
C TYR A 165 -25.56 26.45 10.73
N ILE A 166 -24.56 27.21 11.16
CA ILE A 166 -24.31 27.54 12.56
C ILE A 166 -25.39 28.48 13.10
N GLU A 167 -25.81 29.47 12.32
CA GLU A 167 -26.92 30.37 12.70
C GLU A 167 -28.23 29.60 12.92
N LYS A 168 -28.48 28.53 12.15
CA LYS A 168 -29.70 27.72 12.24
C LYS A 168 -29.66 26.65 13.32
N ASN A 169 -28.53 25.95 13.47
CA ASN A 169 -28.42 24.75 14.31
C ASN A 169 -27.61 24.97 15.58
N GLY A 170 -27.02 26.16 15.75
CA GLY A 170 -25.99 26.44 16.74
C GLY A 170 -24.61 25.98 16.30
N ASP A 171 -23.59 26.47 17.00
CA ASP A 171 -22.17 26.15 16.78
C ASP A 171 -21.82 24.69 17.08
N GLN A 172 -22.58 24.10 17.98
CA GLN A 172 -22.30 22.76 18.46
C GLN A 172 -22.78 21.76 17.43
N ASN A 173 -21.89 21.37 16.52
CA ASN A 173 -22.15 20.24 15.67
C ASN A 173 -22.50 19.03 16.56
N ILE A 174 -23.78 18.67 16.59
CA ILE A 174 -24.31 17.55 17.38
C ILE A 174 -23.45 16.30 17.12
N PHE A 175 -22.96 16.15 15.90
CA PHE A 175 -22.07 15.08 15.49
C PHE A 175 -20.71 15.10 16.18
N LEU A 176 -20.00 16.24 16.18
CA LEU A 176 -18.68 16.37 16.82
C LEU A 176 -18.76 16.17 18.33
N LYS A 177 -19.84 16.67 18.95
CA LYS A 177 -20.13 16.42 20.37
C LYS A 177 -20.38 14.96 20.69
N LYS A 178 -21.26 14.29 19.92
CA LYS A 178 -21.55 12.86 20.08
C LYS A 178 -20.29 12.01 19.92
N LYS A 179 -19.38 12.40 19.03
CA LYS A 179 -18.13 11.68 18.78
C LYS A 179 -16.95 12.10 19.68
N LYS A 180 -17.09 13.12 20.54
CA LYS A 180 -16.00 13.65 21.38
C LYS A 180 -14.74 14.03 20.59
N ILE A 181 -14.90 14.50 19.34
CA ILE A 181 -13.77 14.88 18.48
C ILE A 181 -13.41 16.34 18.73
N ASN A 182 -12.14 16.62 19.01
CA ASN A 182 -11.64 17.99 19.09
C ASN A 182 -11.49 18.57 17.67
N PRO A 183 -12.21 19.64 17.30
CA PRO A 183 -12.15 20.20 15.97
C PRO A 183 -10.74 20.68 15.59
N HIS A 184 -9.94 21.20 16.53
CA HIS A 184 -8.58 21.69 16.28
C HIS A 184 -7.59 20.61 15.82
N LYS A 185 -7.92 19.32 16.07
CA LYS A 185 -7.08 18.19 15.67
C LYS A 185 -7.48 17.61 14.31
N LEU A 186 -8.53 18.13 13.69
CA LEU A 186 -8.99 17.62 12.40
C LEU A 186 -8.02 18.06 11.28
N PRO A 187 -7.54 17.14 10.44
CA PRO A 187 -6.79 17.52 9.26
C PRO A 187 -7.71 18.27 8.28
N PRO A 188 -7.17 19.21 7.48
CA PRO A 188 -7.96 19.92 6.48
C PRO A 188 -8.50 18.95 5.44
N LEU A 189 -9.76 19.16 5.06
CA LEU A 189 -10.41 18.40 3.99
C LEU A 189 -9.67 18.62 2.66
N LYS A 190 -9.43 17.56 1.91
CA LYS A 190 -8.84 17.66 0.57
C LYS A 190 -9.93 17.55 -0.49
N ILE A 191 -10.12 18.62 -1.25
CA ILE A 191 -11.09 18.71 -2.35
C ILE A 191 -10.32 18.73 -3.68
N ASN A 192 -10.69 17.85 -4.60
CA ASN A 192 -10.12 17.77 -5.93
C ASN A 192 -11.17 18.18 -6.96
N VAL A 193 -10.87 19.19 -7.76
CA VAL A 193 -11.76 19.67 -8.83
C VAL A 193 -11.09 19.40 -10.16
N LEU A 194 -11.76 18.66 -11.03
CA LEU A 194 -11.30 18.37 -12.38
C LEU A 194 -12.23 19.07 -13.38
N PHE A 195 -11.65 19.93 -14.21
CA PHE A 195 -12.24 20.42 -15.43
C PHE A 195 -11.57 19.72 -16.61
N LYS A 196 -12.35 18.99 -17.42
CA LYS A 196 -11.84 18.34 -18.64
C LYS A 196 -12.85 18.54 -19.75
N TYR A 197 -12.47 19.24 -20.82
CA TYR A 197 -13.38 19.58 -21.93
C TYR A 197 -14.68 20.27 -21.48
N ASN A 198 -14.59 21.16 -20.48
CA ASN A 198 -15.72 21.82 -19.81
C ASN A 198 -16.64 20.90 -18.99
N GLU A 199 -16.30 19.63 -18.77
CA GLU A 199 -16.94 18.80 -17.76
C GLU A 199 -16.29 19.07 -16.39
N LEU A 200 -17.13 19.43 -15.42
CA LEU A 200 -16.76 19.66 -14.03
C LEU A 200 -17.05 18.41 -13.21
N SER A 201 -16.04 17.90 -12.53
CA SER A 201 -16.21 16.91 -11.47
C SER A 201 -15.56 17.39 -10.19
N ILE A 202 -16.30 17.34 -9.08
CA ILE A 202 -15.81 17.71 -7.75
C ILE A 202 -15.76 16.46 -6.89
N TYR A 203 -14.59 16.21 -6.32
CA TYR A 203 -14.31 15.06 -5.47
C TYR A 203 -13.81 15.49 -4.10
N ILE A 204 -14.13 14.68 -3.09
CA ILE A 204 -13.58 14.77 -1.75
C ILE A 204 -12.75 13.52 -1.47
N ASN A 205 -11.51 13.69 -1.02
CA ASN A 205 -10.69 12.59 -0.58
C ASN A 205 -11.21 12.03 0.77
N ILE A 206 -11.56 10.75 0.77
CA ILE A 206 -12.15 10.07 1.92
C ILE A 206 -11.19 9.09 2.61
N SER A 207 -10.06 8.75 1.98
CA SER A 207 -9.12 7.72 2.45
C SER A 207 -7.78 8.24 2.92
N ASN A 208 -7.39 9.46 2.55
CA ASN A 208 -5.98 9.88 2.53
C ASN A 208 -5.11 8.99 1.62
N ASP A 209 -3.79 9.14 1.71
CA ASP A 209 -2.83 8.35 0.93
C ASP A 209 -2.72 6.95 1.52
N LEU A 210 -3.30 5.97 0.83
CA LEU A 210 -3.28 4.56 1.22
C LEU A 210 -1.95 3.87 0.92
N ASN A 211 -1.02 4.55 0.23
CA ASN A 211 0.36 4.06 0.07
C ASN A 211 1.15 4.10 1.37
N LYS A 212 0.75 4.94 2.34
CA LYS A 212 1.38 5.01 3.65
C LYS A 212 0.82 3.89 4.52
N ARG A 213 1.55 2.79 4.59
CA ARG A 213 1.16 1.60 5.34
C ARG A 213 1.34 1.84 6.84
N ILE A 214 0.56 1.14 7.66
CA ILE A 214 0.65 1.28 9.12
C ILE A 214 2.00 0.81 9.67
N TYR A 215 2.63 -0.17 9.02
CA TYR A 215 3.95 -0.69 9.39
C TYR A 215 5.10 0.26 9.00
N GLU A 216 4.85 1.31 8.23
CA GLU A 216 5.90 2.22 7.76
C GLU A 216 6.36 3.14 8.90
N ALA A 217 7.46 2.76 9.57
CA ALA A 217 8.21 3.60 10.51
C ALA A 217 9.17 4.52 9.75
N TYR A 218 9.86 3.94 8.76
CA TYR A 218 10.81 4.59 7.88
C TYR A 218 10.47 4.29 6.42
N LYS A 219 10.66 5.28 5.55
CA LYS A 219 10.51 5.12 4.10
C LYS A 219 11.74 5.64 3.38
N SER A 220 12.44 4.76 2.69
CA SER A 220 13.53 5.14 1.80
C SER A 220 12.98 5.87 0.57
N LYS A 221 13.71 6.89 0.12
CA LYS A 221 13.40 7.63 -1.12
C LYS A 221 13.39 6.71 -2.36
N HIS A 222 14.13 5.61 -2.30
CA HIS A 222 14.26 4.64 -3.38
C HIS A 222 13.24 3.49 -3.29
N SER A 223 12.47 3.43 -2.20
CA SER A 223 11.48 2.39 -2.00
C SER A 223 10.28 2.56 -2.94
N LEU A 224 9.73 1.43 -3.37
CA LEU A 224 8.51 1.41 -4.17
C LEU A 224 7.32 1.76 -3.28
N LYS A 225 6.26 2.31 -3.89
CA LYS A 225 4.97 2.42 -3.20
C LYS A 225 4.44 1.02 -2.89
N GLY A 226 3.90 0.81 -1.69
CA GLY A 226 3.32 -0.47 -1.28
C GLY A 226 2.23 -0.97 -2.24
N THR A 227 1.46 -0.05 -2.85
CA THR A 227 0.44 -0.39 -3.86
C THR A 227 1.01 -1.00 -5.14
N ILE A 228 2.19 -0.56 -5.57
CA ILE A 228 2.90 -1.11 -6.74
C ILE A 228 3.39 -2.51 -6.43
N VAL A 229 4.01 -2.69 -5.26
CA VAL A 229 4.48 -3.99 -4.80
C VAL A 229 3.31 -4.98 -4.68
N ALA A 230 2.21 -4.57 -4.06
CA ALA A 230 1.02 -5.40 -3.92
C ALA A 230 0.43 -5.81 -5.27
N SER A 231 0.29 -4.85 -6.19
CA SER A 231 -0.21 -5.10 -7.54
C SER A 231 0.64 -6.13 -8.29
N ALA A 232 1.97 -6.06 -8.13
CA ALA A 232 2.89 -7.05 -8.69
C ALA A 232 2.75 -8.42 -8.00
N ALA A 233 2.66 -8.44 -6.68
CA ALA A 233 2.49 -9.67 -5.89
C ALA A 233 1.27 -10.49 -6.31
N PHE A 234 0.12 -9.81 -6.51
CA PHE A 234 -1.11 -10.45 -7.00
C PHE A 234 -0.93 -11.10 -8.39
N LYS A 235 -0.05 -10.56 -9.24
CA LYS A 235 0.26 -11.18 -10.55
C LYS A 235 1.24 -12.34 -10.48
N ILE A 236 2.14 -12.37 -9.50
CA ILE A 236 3.08 -13.48 -9.33
C ILE A 236 2.33 -14.77 -8.95
N ASN A 237 1.22 -14.64 -8.22
CA ASN A 237 0.50 -15.76 -7.61
C ASN A 237 1.45 -16.69 -6.84
N LEU A 238 2.06 -16.16 -5.77
CA LEU A 238 3.07 -16.85 -4.96
C LEU A 238 2.59 -18.21 -4.43
N ALA A 239 1.27 -18.36 -4.20
CA ALA A 239 0.67 -19.62 -3.74
C ALA A 239 1.01 -20.81 -4.64
N LYS A 240 1.21 -20.60 -5.95
CA LYS A 240 1.63 -21.65 -6.89
C LYS A 240 2.99 -22.28 -6.56
N TYR A 241 3.88 -21.53 -5.91
CA TYR A 241 5.23 -21.99 -5.59
C TYR A 241 5.35 -22.61 -4.21
N ILE A 242 4.34 -22.43 -3.35
CA ILE A 242 4.34 -22.96 -1.99
C ILE A 242 4.12 -24.47 -2.06
N ASN A 243 5.08 -25.24 -1.51
CA ASN A 243 5.04 -26.70 -1.48
C ASN A 243 5.17 -27.18 -0.03
N PRO A 244 4.30 -28.10 0.46
CA PRO A 244 4.42 -28.64 1.82
C PRO A 244 5.72 -29.40 2.08
N THR A 245 6.37 -29.95 1.04
CA THR A 245 7.53 -30.84 1.17
C THR A 245 8.88 -30.14 1.04
N LYS A 246 8.92 -28.92 0.51
CA LYS A 246 10.17 -28.19 0.24
C LYS A 246 10.08 -26.77 0.76
N ASN A 247 11.20 -26.28 1.32
CA ASN A 247 11.31 -24.88 1.70
C ASN A 247 11.31 -24.01 0.44
N LEU A 248 10.55 -22.92 0.47
CA LEU A 248 10.56 -21.89 -0.55
C LEU A 248 11.24 -20.64 0.02
N TYR A 249 12.27 -20.15 -0.66
CA TYR A 249 12.95 -18.92 -0.28
C TYR A 249 12.55 -17.79 -1.22
N ILE A 250 12.14 -16.65 -0.67
CA ILE A 250 11.85 -15.41 -1.40
C ILE A 250 12.92 -14.41 -0.98
N ILE A 251 13.79 -14.04 -1.92
CA ILE A 251 14.96 -13.21 -1.62
C ILE A 251 14.86 -11.89 -2.36
N ASP A 252 15.02 -10.78 -1.63
CA ASP A 252 15.23 -9.45 -2.17
C ASP A 252 16.70 -9.02 -1.91
N PRO A 253 17.58 -9.12 -2.92
CA PRO A 253 19.00 -8.74 -2.78
C PRO A 253 19.24 -7.24 -2.58
N PHE A 254 18.23 -6.39 -2.77
CA PHE A 254 18.31 -4.93 -2.64
C PHE A 254 17.14 -4.38 -1.82
N CYS A 255 16.97 -4.92 -0.60
CA CYS A 255 15.72 -4.77 0.14
C CYS A 255 15.44 -3.35 0.64
N ASN A 256 16.44 -2.47 0.71
CA ASN A 256 16.30 -1.12 1.26
C ASN A 256 15.60 -1.16 2.64
N ASP A 257 14.44 -0.51 2.76
CA ASP A 257 13.62 -0.42 3.97
C ASP A 257 12.67 -1.63 4.16
N GLY A 258 12.88 -2.71 3.42
CA GLY A 258 12.13 -3.96 3.55
C GLY A 258 10.71 -3.95 2.99
N THR A 259 10.25 -2.82 2.42
CA THR A 259 8.86 -2.63 1.96
C THR A 259 8.38 -3.75 1.04
N LEU A 260 9.25 -4.23 0.14
CA LEU A 260 8.91 -5.30 -0.80
C LEU A 260 8.53 -6.58 -0.05
N ILE A 261 9.42 -7.06 0.81
CA ILE A 261 9.24 -8.29 1.59
C ILE A 261 8.05 -8.16 2.53
N ILE A 262 7.96 -7.06 3.27
CA ILE A 262 6.89 -6.82 4.26
C ILE A 262 5.51 -6.83 3.59
N GLU A 263 5.37 -6.21 2.41
CA GLU A 263 4.10 -6.21 1.67
C GLU A 263 3.74 -7.62 1.15
N LEU A 264 4.72 -8.41 0.66
CA LEU A 264 4.49 -9.80 0.24
C LEU A 264 4.01 -10.67 1.40
N ILE A 265 4.66 -10.58 2.56
CA ILE A 265 4.26 -11.29 3.78
C ILE A 265 2.85 -10.88 4.19
N SER A 266 2.57 -9.58 4.17
CA SER A 266 1.27 -9.06 4.57
C SER A 266 0.14 -9.57 3.68
N ILE A 267 0.40 -9.75 2.37
CA ILE A 267 -0.55 -10.37 1.43
C ILE A 267 -0.73 -11.86 1.75
N LEU A 268 0.36 -12.59 1.97
CA LEU A 268 0.31 -14.04 2.24
C LEU A 268 -0.39 -14.37 3.56
N LEU A 269 -0.24 -13.50 4.56
CA LEU A 269 -0.92 -13.61 5.85
C LEU A 269 -2.34 -13.02 5.84
N SER A 270 -2.83 -12.55 4.69
CA SER A 270 -4.14 -11.89 4.56
C SER A 270 -4.36 -10.76 5.58
N ILE A 271 -3.29 -10.04 5.93
CA ILE A 271 -3.37 -8.89 6.83
C ILE A 271 -4.11 -7.78 6.08
N PRO A 272 -5.09 -7.08 6.68
CA PRO A 272 -5.72 -5.94 6.03
C PRO A 272 -4.70 -4.79 5.90
N ASN A 273 -4.86 -3.98 4.86
CA ASN A 273 -4.04 -2.77 4.70
C ASN A 273 -4.48 -1.68 5.69
N GLY A 274 -5.78 -1.62 5.94
CA GLY A 274 -6.40 -0.65 6.81
C GLY A 274 -6.48 -1.08 8.26
N SER A 275 -6.65 -0.08 9.12
CA SER A 275 -6.76 -0.27 10.57
C SER A 275 -7.61 0.85 11.16
N PRO A 276 -8.40 0.59 12.23
CA PRO A 276 -9.10 1.65 12.95
C PRO A 276 -8.15 2.70 13.55
N SER A 277 -6.85 2.39 13.71
CA SER A 277 -5.83 3.34 14.16
C SER A 277 -5.41 4.35 13.09
N ILE A 278 -5.78 4.12 11.82
CA ILE A 278 -5.51 5.06 10.73
C ILE A 278 -6.57 6.16 10.75
N SER A 279 -6.11 7.42 10.69
CA SER A 279 -7.00 8.58 10.59
C SER A 279 -7.52 8.75 9.16
N TYR A 280 -8.61 8.05 8.84
CA TYR A 280 -9.32 8.23 7.58
C TYR A 280 -10.24 9.45 7.65
N PRO A 281 -10.22 10.36 6.64
CA PRO A 281 -11.10 11.52 6.61
C PRO A 281 -12.58 11.16 6.73
N ILE A 282 -13.01 10.08 6.09
CA ILE A 282 -14.43 9.67 6.13
C ILE A 282 -14.95 9.47 7.55
N LEU A 283 -14.13 9.05 8.52
CA LEU A 283 -14.57 8.81 9.89
C LEU A 283 -15.07 10.08 10.60
N THR A 284 -14.67 11.26 10.10
CA THR A 284 -15.07 12.55 10.65
C THR A 284 -16.25 13.17 9.89
N PHE A 285 -16.67 12.58 8.77
CA PHE A 285 -17.74 13.12 7.93
C PHE A 285 -19.11 12.72 8.47
N PRO A 286 -20.14 13.59 8.33
CA PRO A 286 -21.51 13.27 8.72
C PRO A 286 -22.10 12.01 8.05
N ILE A 287 -21.70 11.70 6.81
CA ILE A 287 -22.09 10.46 6.11
C ILE A 287 -21.50 9.17 6.73
N HIS A 288 -20.55 9.26 7.67
CA HIS A 288 -19.97 8.08 8.28
C HIS A 288 -20.97 7.28 9.10
N SER A 289 -21.00 5.96 8.87
CA SER A 289 -21.75 5.02 9.68
C SER A 289 -20.79 4.15 10.51
N PRO A 290 -20.66 4.38 11.83
CA PRO A 290 -19.82 3.55 12.69
C PRO A 290 -20.21 2.09 12.68
N SER A 291 -21.51 1.77 12.69
CA SER A 291 -21.99 0.38 12.67
C SER A 291 -21.58 -0.35 11.40
N CYS A 292 -21.68 0.29 10.23
CA CYS A 292 -21.21 -0.29 8.97
C CYS A 292 -19.68 -0.45 8.94
N PHE A 293 -18.94 0.49 9.51
CA PHE A 293 -17.49 0.41 9.57
C PHE A 293 -17.03 -0.75 10.47
N TYR A 294 -17.60 -0.87 11.67
CA TYR A 294 -17.28 -1.97 12.58
C TYR A 294 -17.79 -3.33 12.08
N SER A 295 -18.91 -3.39 11.34
CA SER A 295 -19.34 -4.66 10.73
C SER A 295 -18.31 -5.16 9.72
N VAL A 296 -17.74 -4.27 8.89
CA VAL A 296 -16.68 -4.62 7.95
C VAL A 296 -15.41 -5.06 8.68
N LEU A 297 -15.03 -4.41 9.78
CA LEU A 297 -13.88 -4.84 10.59
C LEU A 297 -14.08 -6.24 11.17
N ASN A 298 -15.30 -6.58 11.59
CA ASN A 298 -15.64 -7.91 12.12
C ASN A 298 -15.71 -9.00 11.04
N GLU A 299 -15.83 -8.63 9.76
CA GLU A 299 -15.78 -9.57 8.62
C GLU A 299 -14.34 -9.94 8.22
N ILE A 300 -13.32 -9.26 8.76
CA ILE A 300 -11.92 -9.54 8.43
C ILE A 300 -11.55 -10.91 8.98
N ASN A 301 -11.26 -11.84 8.08
CA ASN A 301 -10.79 -13.16 8.44
C ASN A 301 -9.33 -13.35 8.02
N MET A 302 -8.47 -13.64 8.99
CA MET A 302 -7.07 -13.97 8.77
C MET A 302 -6.92 -15.48 8.63
N ASN A 303 -6.98 -15.96 7.39
CA ASN A 303 -6.72 -17.36 7.12
C ASN A 303 -5.22 -17.59 7.00
N ARG A 304 -4.65 -18.34 7.94
CA ARG A 304 -3.27 -18.80 7.85
C ARG A 304 -3.22 -20.08 7.03
N ASN A 305 -2.50 -20.05 5.92
CA ASN A 305 -2.14 -21.27 5.21
C ASN A 305 -1.00 -21.96 5.98
N GLU A 306 -1.24 -23.17 6.49
CA GLU A 306 -0.25 -23.92 7.28
C GLU A 306 1.08 -24.14 6.54
N ASN A 307 1.02 -24.22 5.20
CA ASN A 307 2.20 -24.37 4.36
C ASN A 307 3.11 -23.13 4.37
N LEU A 308 2.64 -21.98 4.88
CA LEU A 308 3.48 -20.79 5.00
C LEU A 308 4.67 -21.00 5.93
N ASN A 309 4.60 -21.95 6.87
CA ASN A 309 5.73 -22.29 7.75
C ASN A 309 6.97 -22.79 6.98
N LYS A 310 6.81 -23.18 5.70
CA LYS A 310 7.88 -23.58 4.78
C LYS A 310 8.34 -22.47 3.85
N VAL A 311 7.81 -21.26 3.99
CA VAL A 311 8.18 -20.09 3.19
C VAL A 311 9.06 -19.17 4.02
N TYR A 312 10.22 -18.80 3.48
CA TYR A 312 11.23 -17.99 4.12
C TYR A 312 11.49 -16.73 3.29
N PHE A 313 11.68 -15.60 3.96
CA PHE A 313 11.93 -14.30 3.36
C PHE A 313 13.27 -13.75 3.79
N LEU A 314 14.13 -13.44 2.83
CA LEU A 314 15.44 -12.89 3.08
C LEU A 314 15.58 -11.54 2.36
N GLY A 315 15.68 -10.46 3.12
CA GLY A 315 16.05 -9.15 2.60
C GLY A 315 17.53 -8.89 2.82
N MET A 316 18.21 -8.41 1.79
CA MET A 316 19.65 -8.15 1.86
C MET A 316 19.92 -6.73 1.39
N ASP A 317 20.88 -6.07 2.04
CA ASP A 317 21.34 -4.75 1.63
C ASP A 317 22.79 -4.54 2.09
N GLU A 318 23.55 -3.80 1.29
CA GLU A 318 24.92 -3.38 1.59
C GLU A 318 24.96 -2.15 2.51
N ASN A 319 23.81 -1.52 2.78
CA ASN A 319 23.71 -0.40 3.69
C ASN A 319 23.11 -0.85 5.03
N LYS A 320 23.90 -0.77 6.10
CA LYS A 320 23.46 -1.13 7.46
C LYS A 320 22.24 -0.31 7.91
N ASN A 321 22.14 0.95 7.49
CA ASN A 321 20.99 1.80 7.81
C ASN A 321 19.70 1.32 7.14
N SER A 322 19.78 0.80 5.91
CA SER A 322 18.64 0.19 5.22
C SER A 322 18.13 -1.02 6.00
N ILE A 323 19.04 -1.90 6.43
CA ILE A 323 18.68 -3.07 7.25
C ILE A 323 18.05 -2.67 8.57
N ARG A 324 18.60 -1.65 9.26
CA ARG A 324 17.99 -1.09 10.48
C ARG A 324 16.56 -0.61 10.23
N GLN A 325 16.33 0.13 9.14
CA GLN A 325 15.00 0.63 8.77
C GLN A 325 14.03 -0.50 8.43
N ALA A 326 14.48 -1.53 7.70
CA ALA A 326 13.69 -2.71 7.38
C ALA A 326 13.26 -3.47 8.64
N ASN A 327 14.18 -3.62 9.57
CA ASN A 327 13.95 -4.20 10.88
C ASN A 327 12.92 -3.38 11.70
N GLU A 328 13.06 -2.06 11.79
CA GLU A 328 12.08 -1.21 12.49
C GLU A 328 10.69 -1.24 11.83
N ASN A 329 10.62 -1.27 10.50
CA ASN A 329 9.35 -1.45 9.78
C ASN A 329 8.71 -2.81 10.09
N MET A 330 9.51 -3.87 10.16
CA MET A 330 9.06 -5.22 10.51
C MET A 330 8.54 -5.29 11.95
N LYS A 331 9.25 -4.66 12.89
CA LYS A 331 8.82 -4.51 14.28
C LYS A 331 7.47 -3.80 14.36
N LYS A 332 7.33 -2.67 13.67
CA LYS A 332 6.07 -1.93 13.61
C LYS A 332 4.95 -2.73 12.94
N MET A 333 5.25 -3.57 11.94
CA MET A 333 4.25 -4.50 11.38
C MET A 333 3.70 -5.41 12.48
N ILE A 334 4.57 -6.07 13.25
CA ILE A 334 4.19 -6.98 14.34
C ILE A 334 3.34 -6.25 15.39
N GLU A 335 3.77 -5.06 15.83
CA GLU A 335 3.05 -4.25 16.81
C GLU A 335 1.66 -3.80 16.34
N THR A 336 1.46 -3.71 15.02
CA THR A 336 0.22 -3.20 14.41
C THR A 336 -0.63 -4.30 13.78
N MET A 337 -0.22 -5.56 13.89
CA MET A 337 -1.02 -6.68 13.44
C MET A 337 -2.34 -6.76 14.23
N PRO A 338 -3.47 -6.99 13.54
CA PRO A 338 -4.73 -7.28 14.21
C PRO A 338 -4.63 -8.47 15.16
N VAL A 339 -5.14 -8.29 16.38
CA VAL A 339 -5.18 -9.33 17.42
C VAL A 339 -6.54 -10.02 17.37
N ASN A 340 -6.54 -11.34 17.41
CA ASN A 340 -7.79 -12.10 17.49
C ASN A 340 -8.37 -11.97 18.90
N ILE A 341 -9.58 -11.40 19.03
CA ILE A 341 -10.23 -11.14 20.33
C ILE A 341 -10.59 -12.45 21.06
N ASN A 342 -10.65 -13.57 20.33
CA ASN A 342 -10.96 -14.89 20.87
C ASN A 342 -9.74 -15.62 21.45
N GLU A 343 -8.53 -15.08 21.29
CA GLU A 343 -7.36 -15.53 22.06
C GLU A 343 -7.45 -14.86 23.43
N GLU A 344 -7.73 -15.66 24.47
CA GLU A 344 -8.01 -15.18 25.82
C GLU A 344 -6.92 -14.24 26.34
N LYS A 345 -7.32 -13.22 27.10
CA LYS A 345 -6.44 -12.30 27.81
C LYS A 345 -5.70 -13.01 28.95
N GLY A 346 -4.80 -13.93 28.62
CA GLY A 346 -3.74 -14.39 29.50
C GLY A 346 -2.64 -13.32 29.55
N ASN A 347 -2.45 -12.72 30.73
CA ASN A 347 -1.36 -11.82 31.10
C ASN A 347 -1.21 -10.48 30.36
N LYS A 348 -1.64 -9.42 31.06
CA LYS A 348 -1.31 -8.02 30.77
C LYS A 348 0.18 -7.65 30.99
N ASP A 349 1.01 -8.61 31.39
CA ASP A 349 2.43 -8.40 31.72
C ASP A 349 3.40 -8.97 30.69
N SER A 350 2.95 -9.38 29.49
CA SER A 350 3.86 -9.63 28.37
C SER A 350 4.34 -8.29 27.80
N THR A 351 5.09 -7.53 28.60
CA THR A 351 6.14 -6.67 28.09
C THR A 351 7.00 -7.61 27.26
N LEU A 352 6.79 -7.61 25.93
CA LEU A 352 7.61 -8.38 24.99
C LEU A 352 9.05 -8.12 25.41
N SER A 353 9.69 -9.12 26.02
CA SER A 353 11.13 -9.21 26.20
C SER A 353 11.68 -9.35 24.79
N PHE A 354 11.66 -8.23 24.06
CA PHE A 354 12.12 -8.16 22.69
C PHE A 354 13.53 -8.67 22.72
N ILE A 355 13.73 -9.80 22.03
CA ILE A 355 15.03 -10.29 21.66
C ILE A 355 15.80 -9.08 21.20
N LYS A 356 16.93 -8.85 21.88
CA LYS A 356 17.97 -7.95 21.47
C LYS A 356 18.40 -8.44 20.08
N TRP A 357 17.70 -8.01 19.03
CA TRP A 357 18.36 -7.84 17.74
C TRP A 357 19.62 -7.08 18.08
N GLU A 358 20.77 -7.50 17.59
CA GLU A 358 21.99 -6.69 17.69
C GLU A 358 21.82 -5.43 16.83
N LEU A 359 20.87 -4.59 17.24
CA LEU A 359 20.82 -3.16 17.06
C LEU A 359 21.95 -2.64 17.95
N CYS A 360 23.09 -2.38 17.32
CA CYS A 360 23.99 -1.35 17.80
C CYS A 360 23.18 -0.05 17.84
N ASP A 361 22.58 0.27 18.98
CA ASP A 361 22.06 1.62 19.22
C ASP A 361 23.26 2.57 19.32
N GLU A 362 23.51 3.31 18.24
CA GLU A 362 24.34 4.50 18.27
C GLU A 362 23.50 5.64 18.87
N LYS A 363 23.89 6.14 20.05
CA LYS A 363 23.52 7.49 20.45
C LYS A 363 24.21 8.46 19.47
N GLU A 364 23.43 9.14 18.64
CA GLU A 364 23.91 10.23 17.78
C GLU A 364 24.56 11.29 18.67
N SER A 365 25.89 11.42 18.58
CA SER A 365 26.57 12.59 19.10
C SER A 365 26.33 13.74 18.12
N GLU A 366 25.45 14.66 18.50
CA GLU A 366 25.36 15.99 17.90
C GLU A 366 26.72 16.69 18.04
N ASN A 367 27.48 16.76 16.96
CA ASN A 367 28.51 17.78 16.81
C ASN A 367 27.84 19.03 16.25
N ASN A 368 27.35 19.88 17.15
CA ASN A 368 27.00 21.25 16.85
C ASN A 368 28.26 22.06 16.53
N ASN A 369 28.32 22.60 15.31
CA ASN A 369 28.95 23.89 15.06
C ASN A 369 27.86 24.89 14.62
N SER A 370 27.59 25.84 15.52
CA SER A 370 26.99 27.18 15.35
C SER A 370 25.62 27.33 14.63
N CYS A 371 24.55 27.60 15.38
CA CYS A 371 24.11 28.96 15.78
C CYS A 371 22.67 29.00 16.35
N ASN A 372 22.56 29.61 17.54
CA ASN A 372 21.46 30.41 18.12
C ASN A 372 20.21 29.76 18.77
N GLU A 373 20.31 29.65 20.10
CA GLU A 373 19.54 30.38 21.14
C GLU A 373 18.11 29.97 21.60
N TYR A 374 18.01 29.74 22.93
CA TYR A 374 16.88 29.61 23.88
C TYR A 374 15.99 28.33 23.83
N ASN A 375 15.70 27.57 24.89
CA ASN A 375 15.70 27.80 26.35
C ASN A 375 16.01 26.52 27.16
N LYS A 376 16.67 26.71 28.31
CA LYS A 376 17.02 25.75 29.37
C LYS A 376 15.80 25.13 30.09
N ILE A 377 15.82 23.81 30.30
CA ILE A 377 15.40 23.16 31.56
C ILE A 377 16.40 22.02 31.84
N THR A 378 17.01 22.06 33.02
CA THR A 378 17.97 21.09 33.57
C THR A 378 17.23 19.97 34.31
N ASP A 379 17.64 18.72 34.08
CA ASP A 379 17.53 17.65 35.08
C ASP A 379 18.76 16.74 34.95
N GLU A 380 19.53 16.66 36.04
CA GLU A 380 20.71 15.82 36.19
C GLU A 380 20.29 14.38 36.51
N SER A 381 20.74 13.41 35.70
CA SER A 381 20.82 12.02 36.14
C SER A 381 22.14 11.40 35.71
N ASN A 382 22.86 10.88 36.70
CA ASN A 382 24.14 10.22 36.58
C ASN A 382 23.99 8.85 35.90
N GLU A 383 24.39 8.73 34.64
CA GLU A 383 24.61 7.43 33.99
C GLU A 383 26.11 7.20 33.71
N LYS A 384 26.60 6.06 34.20
CA LYS A 384 27.97 5.57 34.01
C LYS A 384 28.26 5.33 32.52
N PRO A 385 29.51 5.51 32.05
CA PRO A 385 29.86 5.33 30.64
C PRO A 385 29.80 3.84 30.25
N PHE A 386 28.85 3.50 29.39
CA PHE A 386 28.78 2.19 28.73
C PHE A 386 29.76 2.14 27.55
N LYS A 387 30.49 1.02 27.45
CA LYS A 387 31.49 0.75 26.39
C LYS A 387 30.80 0.63 25.02
N LYS A 388 31.39 1.30 24.01
CA LYS A 388 31.04 1.18 22.58
C LYS A 388 31.17 -0.28 22.12
N GLY A 389 30.09 -0.86 21.60
CA GLY A 389 30.11 -2.16 20.91
C GLY A 389 30.53 -1.99 19.45
N GLU A 390 31.43 -2.85 18.99
CA GLU A 390 31.94 -2.88 17.61
C GLU A 390 30.85 -3.32 16.62
N ILE A 391 30.90 -2.75 15.41
CA ILE A 391 30.00 -3.07 14.30
C ILE A 391 30.37 -4.46 13.76
N SER A 392 29.41 -5.39 13.75
CA SER A 392 29.57 -6.67 13.06
C SER A 392 29.86 -6.44 11.57
N SER A 393 30.94 -7.06 11.07
CA SER A 393 31.32 -7.03 9.67
C SER A 393 30.21 -7.61 8.76
N PRO A 394 30.14 -7.22 7.47
CA PRO A 394 29.15 -7.79 6.56
C PRO A 394 29.34 -9.29 6.47
N ILE A 395 28.22 -10.02 6.45
CA ILE A 395 28.24 -11.48 6.29
C ILE A 395 28.89 -11.79 4.93
N ASP A 396 29.95 -12.60 4.94
CA ASP A 396 30.70 -12.96 3.75
C ASP A 396 30.21 -14.29 3.19
N ILE A 397 29.25 -14.25 2.27
CA ILE A 397 28.71 -15.43 1.58
C ILE A 397 28.93 -15.30 0.08
N SER A 398 29.65 -16.26 -0.49
CA SER A 398 29.87 -16.36 -1.92
C SER A 398 28.87 -17.29 -2.63
N LEU A 399 28.25 -18.22 -1.91
CA LEU A 399 27.29 -19.20 -2.42
C LEU A 399 26.09 -19.28 -1.48
N ILE A 400 24.89 -19.03 -1.99
CA ILE A 400 23.65 -19.25 -1.23
C ILE A 400 23.13 -20.65 -1.56
N ASN A 401 23.24 -21.57 -0.61
CA ASN A 401 22.71 -22.93 -0.67
C ASN A 401 21.87 -23.23 0.58
N SER A 402 21.33 -24.44 0.69
CA SER A 402 20.50 -24.84 1.84
C SER A 402 21.24 -24.68 3.18
N GLN A 403 22.53 -25.02 3.24
CA GLN A 403 23.33 -24.91 4.48
C GLN A 403 23.50 -23.46 4.93
N GLU A 404 23.82 -22.54 4.02
CA GLU A 404 23.97 -21.13 4.35
C GLU A 404 22.63 -20.48 4.71
N LEU A 405 21.55 -20.82 3.99
CA LEU A 405 20.21 -20.37 4.35
C LEU A 405 19.77 -20.91 5.70
N ASP A 406 20.05 -22.18 5.98
CA ASP A 406 19.77 -22.77 7.28
C ASP A 406 20.55 -22.05 8.38
N LYS A 407 21.82 -21.70 8.19
CA LYS A 407 22.57 -20.87 9.17
C LYS A 407 21.93 -19.49 9.38
N ILE A 408 21.47 -18.83 8.32
CA ILE A 408 20.83 -17.52 8.41
C ILE A 408 19.50 -17.59 9.19
N PHE A 409 18.72 -18.64 8.98
CA PHE A 409 17.40 -18.82 9.59
C PHE A 409 17.39 -19.66 10.88
N GLN A 410 18.49 -20.34 11.21
CA GLN A 410 18.71 -20.96 12.50
C GLN A 410 18.85 -19.83 13.52
N ASN A 411 17.85 -19.69 14.38
CA ASN A 411 17.89 -18.73 15.47
C ASN A 411 19.00 -19.13 16.46
N ASP A 412 19.81 -18.14 16.88
CA ASP A 412 20.49 -18.15 18.15
C ASP A 412 19.50 -18.57 19.25
N SER A 413 19.85 -19.60 19.99
CA SER A 413 19.05 -20.41 20.90
C SER A 413 18.52 -19.69 22.16
N TYR A 414 18.04 -18.45 22.05
CA TYR A 414 17.61 -17.63 23.19
C TYR A 414 16.09 -17.64 23.45
N ALA A 415 15.29 -18.32 22.61
CA ALA A 415 13.83 -18.33 22.74
C ALA A 415 13.24 -19.53 23.52
N GLU A 416 14.07 -20.46 24.02
CA GLU A 416 13.56 -21.69 24.66
C GLU A 416 13.30 -21.61 26.17
N ASN A 417 13.65 -20.50 26.84
CA ASN A 417 13.45 -20.40 28.29
C ASN A 417 12.14 -19.72 28.75
N ASP A 418 11.33 -19.17 27.84
CA ASP A 418 10.00 -18.67 28.19
C ASP A 418 8.93 -19.69 27.79
N ASN A 419 8.51 -20.51 28.76
CA ASN A 419 7.45 -21.53 28.64
C ASN A 419 6.04 -20.99 28.33
N ASN A 420 5.91 -19.72 27.93
CA ASN A 420 4.63 -19.13 27.57
C ASN A 420 4.37 -19.29 26.06
N LYS A 421 3.79 -20.44 25.71
CA LYS A 421 3.19 -20.73 24.40
C LYS A 421 1.99 -19.82 24.15
N GLU A 422 2.16 -18.59 23.67
CA GLU A 422 1.00 -17.80 23.24
C GLU A 422 1.40 -16.67 22.29
N ASN A 423 1.69 -17.04 21.03
CA ASN A 423 1.35 -16.28 19.80
C ASN A 423 2.04 -16.92 18.58
N GLY A 424 1.37 -17.87 17.94
CA GLY A 424 1.90 -18.63 16.80
C GLY A 424 2.24 -17.77 15.57
N CYS A 425 1.72 -16.54 15.45
CA CYS A 425 2.03 -15.65 14.34
C CYS A 425 3.38 -14.94 14.54
N ASN A 426 3.68 -14.51 15.77
CA ASN A 426 4.96 -13.87 16.10
C ASN A 426 6.13 -14.84 15.94
N THR A 427 5.94 -16.11 16.28
CA THR A 427 6.97 -17.16 16.10
C THR A 427 7.29 -17.40 14.62
N PHE A 428 6.30 -17.38 13.72
CA PHE A 428 6.55 -17.47 12.28
C PHE A 428 7.33 -16.28 11.76
N LEU A 429 6.88 -15.06 12.09
CA LEU A 429 7.49 -13.85 11.56
C LEU A 429 8.96 -13.73 11.97
N MET A 430 9.28 -14.06 13.22
CA MET A 430 10.68 -13.99 13.71
C MET A 430 11.57 -15.11 13.16
N LYS A 431 10.99 -16.28 12.89
CA LYS A 431 11.73 -17.44 12.40
C LYS A 431 11.99 -17.38 10.90
N ASN A 432 10.99 -16.96 10.13
CA ASN A 432 11.00 -17.13 8.68
C ASN A 432 11.38 -15.85 7.93
N ILE A 433 11.63 -14.74 8.61
CA ILE A 433 11.95 -13.46 7.97
C ILE A 433 13.23 -12.90 8.57
N LYS A 434 14.20 -12.60 7.70
CA LYS A 434 15.48 -12.01 8.10
C LYS A 434 15.86 -10.88 7.16
N PHE A 435 16.41 -9.81 7.73
CA PHE A 435 17.08 -8.73 7.01
C PHE A 435 18.56 -8.75 7.35
N CYS A 436 19.43 -8.92 6.36
CA CYS A 436 20.84 -9.15 6.55
C CYS A 436 21.70 -8.08 5.88
N PHE A 437 22.68 -7.57 6.63
CA PHE A 437 23.74 -6.73 6.09
C PHE A 437 24.76 -7.60 5.35
N LEU A 438 24.69 -7.59 4.02
CA LEU A 438 25.46 -8.51 3.19
C LEU A 438 26.00 -7.82 1.93
N ASN A 439 27.23 -8.16 1.56
CA ASN A 439 27.85 -7.65 0.34
C ASN A 439 27.38 -8.44 -0.89
N PHE A 440 26.39 -7.90 -1.60
CA PHE A 440 25.80 -8.54 -2.78
C PHE A 440 26.84 -8.86 -3.86
N GLN A 441 27.89 -8.05 -4.00
CA GLN A 441 28.93 -8.27 -5.01
C GLN A 441 29.70 -9.58 -4.81
N LYS A 442 29.71 -10.13 -3.60
CA LYS A 442 30.40 -11.39 -3.29
C LYS A 442 29.60 -12.64 -3.65
N ILE A 443 28.27 -12.52 -3.78
CA ILE A 443 27.40 -13.65 -4.11
C ILE A 443 27.60 -14.04 -5.57
N ASN A 444 28.00 -15.28 -5.82
CA ASN A 444 28.30 -15.78 -7.15
C ASN A 444 27.19 -16.65 -7.73
N SER A 445 26.50 -17.43 -6.89
CA SER A 445 25.38 -18.27 -7.31
C SER A 445 24.43 -18.60 -6.15
N ILE A 446 23.21 -18.98 -6.52
CA ILE A 446 22.17 -19.50 -5.63
C ILE A 446 21.79 -20.89 -6.14
N THR A 447 21.81 -21.89 -5.27
CA THR A 447 21.53 -23.30 -5.60
C THR A 447 20.41 -23.84 -4.73
N GLU A 448 19.25 -23.19 -4.77
CA GLU A 448 18.09 -23.60 -3.97
C GLU A 448 16.75 -23.17 -4.59
N ASN A 449 15.64 -23.75 -4.10
CA ASN A 449 14.24 -23.44 -4.43
C ASN A 449 13.87 -21.99 -4.06
N CYS A 450 14.41 -21.06 -4.83
CA CYS A 450 14.39 -19.64 -4.55
C CYS A 450 13.65 -18.87 -5.65
N ILE A 451 12.89 -17.86 -5.25
CA ILE A 451 12.35 -16.81 -6.11
C ILE A 451 13.05 -15.50 -5.75
N LEU A 452 13.67 -14.87 -6.74
CA LEU A 452 14.22 -13.53 -6.57
C LEU A 452 13.17 -12.49 -6.92
N ILE A 453 12.92 -11.52 -6.03
CA ILE A 453 12.00 -10.41 -6.29
C ILE A 453 12.68 -9.13 -5.81
N THR A 454 12.96 -8.20 -6.73
CA THR A 454 13.75 -7.01 -6.36
C THR A 454 13.44 -5.76 -7.18
N ASN A 455 13.91 -4.61 -6.69
CA ASN A 455 13.80 -3.32 -7.34
C ASN A 455 15.17 -2.76 -7.75
N ILE A 456 15.39 -2.61 -9.07
CA ILE A 456 16.65 -2.10 -9.62
C ILE A 456 16.57 -0.65 -10.11
N LEU A 457 15.47 0.08 -9.86
CA LEU A 457 15.22 1.41 -10.44
C LEU A 457 16.32 2.45 -10.17
N ASN A 458 17.01 2.35 -9.04
CA ASN A 458 18.04 3.30 -8.63
C ASN A 458 19.35 2.59 -8.26
N GLN A 459 19.57 1.37 -8.76
CA GLN A 459 20.80 0.62 -8.48
C GLN A 459 21.91 1.03 -9.43
N GLU A 460 23.15 0.98 -8.94
CA GLU A 460 24.34 1.23 -9.74
C GLU A 460 24.47 0.21 -10.88
N LYS A 461 24.98 0.64 -12.04
CA LYS A 461 25.15 -0.23 -13.22
C LYS A 461 25.95 -1.49 -12.89
N LYS A 462 27.01 -1.38 -12.08
CA LYS A 462 27.82 -2.53 -11.62
C LYS A 462 27.00 -3.56 -10.83
N LYS A 463 26.12 -3.10 -9.94
CA LYS A 463 25.22 -3.97 -9.16
C LYS A 463 24.18 -4.65 -10.05
N ILE A 464 23.64 -3.93 -11.03
CA ILE A 464 22.71 -4.48 -12.02
C ILE A 464 23.41 -5.57 -12.85
N MET A 465 24.61 -5.33 -13.37
CA MET A 465 25.38 -6.33 -14.12
C MET A 465 25.71 -7.56 -13.26
N LYS A 466 26.13 -7.36 -12.00
CA LYS A 466 26.36 -8.47 -11.06
C LYS A 466 25.08 -9.28 -10.82
N PHE A 467 23.94 -8.61 -10.68
CA PHE A 467 22.65 -9.27 -10.53
C PHE A 467 22.27 -10.10 -11.76
N GLU A 468 22.50 -9.58 -12.97
CA GLU A 468 22.29 -10.36 -14.19
C GLU A 468 23.20 -11.60 -14.26
N LYS A 469 24.49 -11.46 -13.93
CA LYS A 469 25.43 -12.60 -13.81
C LYS A 469 24.93 -13.63 -12.79
N LEU A 470 24.40 -13.17 -11.65
CA LEU A 470 23.83 -14.04 -10.62
C LEU A 470 22.62 -14.81 -11.17
N LEU A 471 21.71 -14.15 -11.90
CA LEU A 471 20.54 -14.81 -12.50
C LEU A 471 20.91 -15.93 -13.47
N LEU A 472 22.01 -15.77 -14.20
CA LEU A 472 22.53 -16.75 -15.16
C LEU A 472 23.20 -17.95 -14.49
N ARG A 473 23.97 -17.69 -13.43
CA ARG A 473 24.75 -18.71 -12.73
C ARG A 473 23.91 -19.53 -11.73
N SER A 474 22.73 -19.05 -11.36
CA SER A 474 21.93 -19.62 -10.27
C SER A 474 20.82 -20.58 -10.71
N ASP A 475 20.61 -21.62 -9.92
CA ASP A 475 19.53 -22.60 -10.04
C ASP A 475 18.27 -22.16 -9.30
N ILE A 476 17.77 -20.96 -9.63
CA ILE A 476 16.53 -20.39 -9.07
C ILE A 476 15.26 -20.88 -9.81
N LEU A 477 14.12 -20.83 -9.12
CA LEU A 477 12.79 -21.13 -9.69
C LEU A 477 12.31 -20.02 -10.62
N ASN A 478 12.45 -18.76 -10.19
CA ASN A 478 12.06 -17.60 -10.99
C ASN A 478 12.74 -16.32 -10.50
N ALA A 479 12.71 -15.28 -11.33
CA ALA A 479 13.11 -13.93 -10.94
C ALA A 479 12.11 -12.90 -11.44
N TYR A 480 11.82 -11.94 -10.57
CA TYR A 480 10.89 -10.85 -10.80
C TYR A 480 11.56 -9.52 -10.47
N VAL A 481 11.48 -8.56 -11.40
CA VAL A 481 12.30 -7.35 -11.32
C VAL A 481 11.46 -6.12 -11.62
N PHE A 482 11.49 -5.14 -10.72
CA PHE A 482 11.03 -3.77 -11.00
C PHE A 482 12.17 -2.98 -11.62
N ALA A 483 11.94 -2.42 -12.81
CA ALA A 483 12.97 -1.76 -13.59
C ALA A 483 12.41 -0.54 -14.35
N PRO A 484 13.26 0.40 -14.79
CA PRO A 484 12.82 1.46 -15.70
C PRO A 484 12.53 0.87 -17.08
N GLU A 485 11.64 1.48 -17.88
CA GLU A 485 11.24 0.96 -19.20
C GLU A 485 12.47 0.65 -20.11
N GLN A 486 13.49 1.51 -20.06
CA GLN A 486 14.74 1.40 -20.83
C GLN A 486 15.58 0.16 -20.49
N TYR A 487 15.38 -0.46 -19.32
CA TYR A 487 16.16 -1.62 -18.90
C TYR A 487 15.93 -2.81 -19.84
N LYS A 488 14.69 -3.00 -20.30
CA LYS A 488 14.32 -4.11 -21.17
C LYS A 488 15.07 -4.12 -22.51
N GLU A 489 15.44 -2.94 -23.01
CA GLU A 489 16.18 -2.80 -24.28
C GLU A 489 17.67 -3.05 -24.12
N LYS A 490 18.21 -2.88 -22.90
CA LYS A 490 19.64 -2.94 -22.59
C LYS A 490 20.10 -4.28 -22.04
N THR A 491 19.22 -4.98 -21.31
CA THR A 491 19.55 -6.29 -20.73
C THR A 491 19.63 -7.35 -21.81
N GLN A 492 20.60 -8.28 -21.68
CA GLN A 492 20.69 -9.45 -22.56
C GLN A 492 19.78 -10.59 -22.08
N LEU A 493 19.24 -10.49 -20.86
CA LEU A 493 18.31 -11.46 -20.31
C LEU A 493 16.95 -11.34 -20.98
N LYS A 494 16.31 -12.50 -21.22
CA LYS A 494 14.97 -12.54 -21.79
C LYS A 494 13.95 -12.36 -20.67
N PHE A 495 13.33 -11.18 -20.63
CA PHE A 495 12.25 -10.89 -19.70
C PHE A 495 10.90 -10.74 -20.41
N LYS A 496 9.84 -11.25 -19.78
CA LYS A 496 8.45 -10.96 -20.12
C LYS A 496 7.95 -9.80 -19.26
N ILE A 497 7.36 -8.78 -19.87
CA ILE A 497 6.64 -7.73 -19.13
C ILE A 497 5.37 -8.34 -18.56
N ILE A 498 5.19 -8.22 -17.25
CA ILE A 498 3.96 -8.61 -16.55
C ILE A 498 3.05 -7.40 -16.41
N LEU A 499 3.59 -6.27 -15.92
CA LEU A 499 2.82 -5.06 -15.59
C LEU A 499 3.60 -3.79 -15.94
N ARG A 500 2.84 -2.71 -16.15
CA ARG A 500 3.34 -1.33 -16.22
C ARG A 500 2.72 -0.45 -15.15
N PHE A 501 3.56 0.35 -14.51
CA PHE A 501 3.19 1.27 -13.45
C PHE A 501 3.67 2.69 -13.74
N ILE A 502 3.01 3.67 -13.11
CA ILE A 502 3.48 5.05 -13.04
C ILE A 502 3.74 5.38 -11.58
N SER A 503 4.99 5.71 -11.24
CA SER A 503 5.36 6.17 -9.90
C SER A 503 6.20 7.41 -9.98
N ASN A 504 5.80 8.46 -9.25
CA ASN A 504 6.52 9.73 -9.19
C ASN A 504 6.85 10.30 -10.59
N GLY A 505 5.90 10.15 -11.54
CA GLY A 505 6.06 10.60 -12.93
C GLY A 505 6.97 9.72 -13.81
N LYS A 506 7.50 8.61 -13.29
CA LYS A 506 8.33 7.67 -14.02
C LYS A 506 7.55 6.39 -14.36
N ASN A 507 7.75 5.89 -15.58
CA ASN A 507 7.24 4.58 -15.99
C ASN A 507 8.13 3.48 -15.40
N ILE A 508 7.50 2.54 -14.71
CA ILE A 508 8.15 1.38 -14.10
C ILE A 508 7.55 0.14 -14.75
N ILE A 509 8.39 -0.79 -15.18
CA ILE A 509 7.99 -2.11 -15.65
C ILE A 509 8.26 -3.15 -14.58
N PHE A 510 7.36 -4.12 -14.50
CA PHE A 510 7.57 -5.33 -13.72
C PHE A 510 7.76 -6.51 -14.65
N LEU A 511 8.92 -7.14 -14.53
CA LEU A 511 9.45 -8.13 -15.45
C LEU A 511 9.51 -9.51 -14.78
N GLN A 512 9.23 -10.55 -15.55
CA GLN A 512 9.46 -11.96 -15.17
C GLN A 512 10.57 -12.52 -16.05
N LEU A 513 11.57 -13.16 -15.45
CA LEU A 513 12.59 -13.89 -16.20
C LEU A 513 11.94 -15.04 -16.97
N PHE A 514 12.20 -15.11 -18.27
CA PHE A 514 11.59 -16.09 -19.16
C PHE A 514 12.67 -16.80 -19.97
N ASN A 515 12.62 -18.14 -20.00
CA ASN A 515 13.63 -19.01 -20.61
C ASN A 515 15.04 -18.71 -20.10
N LYS A 516 15.52 -19.47 -19.09
CA LYS A 516 16.93 -19.40 -18.71
C LYS A 516 17.79 -19.64 -19.96
N PRO A 517 18.62 -18.68 -20.40
CA PRO A 517 19.55 -18.95 -21.49
C PRO A 517 20.49 -20.08 -21.08
N GLN A 518 20.89 -20.92 -22.03
CA GLN A 518 21.89 -21.96 -21.78
C GLN A 518 23.20 -21.30 -21.33
N LYS A 519 23.89 -21.89 -20.34
CA LYS A 519 25.08 -21.34 -19.65
C LYS A 519 26.18 -20.83 -20.61
N ASN A 520 26.30 -21.41 -21.80
CA ASN A 520 27.44 -21.25 -22.71
C ASN A 520 27.58 -19.87 -23.39
N ILE A 521 26.71 -18.87 -23.17
CA ILE A 521 26.77 -17.57 -23.87
C ILE A 521 27.53 -16.50 -23.08
N TYR A 522 27.76 -16.70 -21.77
CA TYR A 522 28.23 -15.62 -20.88
C TYR A 522 29.62 -15.81 -20.27
N ASP A 523 30.23 -16.99 -20.45
CA ASP A 523 31.61 -17.20 -20.01
C ASP A 523 32.60 -16.34 -20.83
N ASP A 524 32.22 -15.91 -22.04
CA ASP A 524 33.00 -15.02 -22.90
C ASP A 524 32.97 -13.53 -22.46
N MET A 525 32.17 -13.17 -21.44
CA MET A 525 32.00 -11.77 -20.99
C MET A 525 32.84 -11.42 -19.76
N ASP A 526 33.51 -12.39 -19.13
CA ASP A 526 34.46 -12.11 -18.05
C ASP A 526 35.76 -11.46 -18.61
N ASP A 527 36.01 -11.54 -19.92
CA ASP A 527 37.17 -10.95 -20.60
C ASP A 527 37.00 -9.48 -21.03
N LEU A 528 35.81 -8.88 -20.84
CA LEU A 528 35.51 -7.50 -21.26
C LEU A 528 35.44 -6.48 -20.11
N GLU A 529 35.78 -6.88 -18.88
CA GLU A 529 35.76 -5.99 -17.70
C GLU A 529 36.95 -5.02 -17.60
N ASP A 530 37.91 -5.07 -18.54
CA ASP A 530 39.09 -4.19 -18.58
C ASP A 530 38.95 -2.94 -19.50
N TYR A 531 37.73 -2.56 -19.92
CA TYR A 531 37.50 -1.36 -20.74
C TYR A 531 36.43 -0.39 -20.21
#